data_AF-A0A800KK55-F1
#
_entry.id   AF-A0A800KK55-F1
#
_cell.length_a   1.000
_cell.length_b   1.000
_cell.length_c   1.000
_cell.angle_alpha   90.00
_cell.angle_beta   90.00
_cell.angle_gamma   90.00
#
_symmetry.space_group_name_H-M   'P 1'
#
loop_
_entity.id
_entity.type
_entity.pdbx_description
1 polymer ?
#
loop_
_entity_poly.entity_id
_entity_poly.type
_entity_poly.pdbx_seq_one_letter_code
_entity_poly.pdbx_strand_id
1 'polypeptide(L)'
;MNLSGLSSSVALCLALCAPSTAQAPLDFTLDYAASQYTWAGSTSIGPIVGNPSNQFGLSGNFMLEVSSGSWAIADGEYKTGGVALVSPDLSGKIPNTFAWLPPLAIIDITNMTLEFTTPSFSVAMDGSYATTVITTILSGTLTVTPLVGSVTITDLTGISGSPQPFGGTISSASGGAFMTSAQVSTFSFTDPGSGLTATMTLTGILEGDSDCQTSTNYCTANVNSTGAPAHIFATGSTSIFANNLTLECDGLPKNQFGYFLFAPATGFIPNFGGSSGNLCLSGKIVRFSKDVMYSGSAQAVSFSPDMANLPSGKVWGIGQTQHFQYWTRDPGTSNTSEGLTVIFCP
;
A
#
# COMPACT_ATOMS: atom_id res chain seq x y z
N MET A 1 2.13 39.66 58.66
CA MET A 1 1.32 38.50 58.23
C MET A 1 0.37 38.96 57.15
N ASN A 2 0.62 38.59 55.90
CA ASN A 2 -0.35 38.01 54.96
C ASN A 2 0.27 37.98 53.57
N LEU A 3 0.57 36.76 53.12
CA LEU A 3 0.84 36.43 51.72
C LEU A 3 -0.47 36.54 50.93
N SER A 4 -0.49 37.28 49.83
CA SER A 4 -1.52 37.13 48.79
C SER A 4 -0.90 36.40 47.61
N GLY A 5 -1.36 35.16 47.40
CA GLY A 5 -0.85 34.21 46.43
C GLY A 5 -1.09 34.59 44.97
N LEU A 6 -0.12 34.24 44.13
CA LEU A 6 -0.26 34.16 42.69
C LEU A 6 -1.26 33.05 42.34
N SER A 7 -2.29 33.36 41.56
CA SER A 7 -3.05 32.35 40.81
C SER A 7 -2.42 32.24 39.42
N SER A 8 -1.68 31.16 39.17
CA SER A 8 -1.29 30.76 37.82
C SER A 8 -2.39 29.87 37.25
N SER A 9 -3.15 30.42 36.31
CA SER A 9 -4.11 29.65 35.51
C SER A 9 -3.34 28.75 34.54
N VAL A 10 -3.30 27.45 34.82
CA VAL A 10 -2.83 26.44 33.87
C VAL A 10 -3.94 26.25 32.84
N ALA A 11 -3.76 26.82 31.65
CA ALA A 11 -4.61 26.53 30.50
C ALA A 11 -4.25 25.12 29.99
N LEU A 12 -5.11 24.16 30.25
CA LEU A 12 -5.02 22.80 29.72
C LEU A 12 -5.40 22.85 28.23
N CYS A 13 -4.39 22.91 27.35
CA CYS A 13 -4.61 22.69 25.91
C CYS A 13 -4.99 21.23 25.68
N LEU A 14 -6.29 20.95 25.65
CA LEU A 14 -6.83 19.76 25.00
C LEU A 14 -6.62 19.92 23.50
N ALA A 15 -5.51 19.38 22.99
CA ALA A 15 -5.36 19.12 21.57
C ALA A 15 -6.44 18.09 21.17
N LEU A 16 -7.53 18.58 20.59
CA LEU A 16 -8.49 17.74 19.90
C LEU A 16 -7.77 17.19 18.66
N CYS A 17 -7.24 15.97 18.77
CA CYS A 17 -6.89 15.19 17.58
C CYS A 17 -8.18 15.02 16.78
N ALA A 18 -8.29 15.74 15.66
CA ALA A 18 -9.32 15.45 14.68
C ALA A 18 -9.15 13.99 14.23
N PRO A 19 -10.23 13.23 14.03
CA PRO A 19 -10.11 11.91 13.42
C PRO A 19 -9.51 12.11 12.02
N SER A 20 -8.31 11.57 11.82
CA SER A 20 -7.75 11.38 10.48
C SER A 20 -8.80 10.59 9.70
N THR A 21 -9.23 11.11 8.55
CA THR A 21 -10.03 10.32 7.61
C THR A 21 -9.18 9.13 7.19
N ALA A 22 -9.57 7.92 7.59
CA ALA A 22 -8.83 6.69 7.29
C ALA A 22 -8.45 6.64 5.81
N GLN A 23 -7.15 6.62 5.53
CA GLN A 23 -6.61 6.47 4.18
C GLN A 23 -6.60 4.99 3.83
N ALA A 24 -6.79 4.66 2.55
CA ALA A 24 -6.70 3.27 2.16
C ALA A 24 -5.22 2.85 2.19
N PRO A 25 -4.88 1.65 2.71
CA PRO A 25 -3.51 1.18 2.71
C PRO A 25 -2.98 1.04 1.28
N LEU A 26 -1.77 1.55 1.06
CA LEU A 26 -1.02 1.37 -0.17
C LEU A 26 -0.40 -0.03 -0.20
N ASP A 27 -0.41 -0.64 -1.37
CA ASP A 27 0.28 -1.90 -1.63
C ASP A 27 1.71 -1.60 -2.06
N PHE A 28 2.68 -2.03 -1.25
CA PHE A 28 4.11 -1.93 -1.54
C PHE A 28 4.63 -3.28 -2.01
N THR A 29 5.14 -3.33 -3.23
CA THR A 29 5.83 -4.51 -3.77
C THR A 29 7.23 -4.58 -3.20
N LEU A 30 7.63 -5.76 -2.71
CA LEU A 30 8.97 -5.99 -2.18
C LEU A 30 9.97 -6.14 -3.32
N ASP A 31 11.05 -5.35 -3.28
CA ASP A 31 12.22 -5.59 -4.13
C ASP A 31 13.01 -6.76 -3.55
N TYR A 32 12.95 -7.91 -4.21
CA TYR A 32 13.66 -9.10 -3.79
C TYR A 32 15.18 -8.89 -3.73
N ALA A 33 15.78 -8.15 -4.67
CA ALA A 33 17.23 -7.97 -4.71
C ALA A 33 17.74 -7.09 -3.55
N ALA A 34 16.93 -6.15 -3.08
CA ALA A 34 17.22 -5.29 -1.93
C ALA A 34 16.75 -5.89 -0.59
N SER A 35 15.67 -6.68 -0.61
CA SER A 35 15.09 -7.34 0.57
C SER A 35 15.83 -8.62 0.94
N GLN A 36 17.12 -8.48 1.24
CA GLN A 36 18.02 -9.60 1.56
C GLN A 36 18.12 -9.80 3.08
N TYR A 37 18.05 -11.06 3.49
CA TYR A 37 17.98 -11.50 4.88
C TYR A 37 18.98 -12.61 5.17
N THR A 38 19.28 -12.73 6.45
CA THR A 38 19.90 -13.91 7.05
C THR A 38 19.01 -14.45 8.13
N TRP A 39 19.07 -15.76 8.36
CA TRP A 39 18.43 -16.39 9.51
C TRP A 39 19.46 -17.07 10.42
N ALA A 40 19.11 -17.17 11.69
CA ALA A 40 19.83 -17.93 12.69
C ALA A 40 18.82 -18.63 13.59
N GLY A 41 19.23 -19.71 14.24
CA GLY A 41 18.39 -20.32 15.26
C GLY A 41 19.21 -20.90 16.40
N SER A 42 18.56 -21.14 17.52
CA SER A 42 19.17 -21.82 18.65
C SER A 42 18.19 -22.80 19.27
N THR A 43 18.72 -23.89 19.81
CA THR A 43 17.96 -24.88 20.57
C THR A 43 18.65 -25.11 21.90
N SER A 44 17.99 -25.81 22.83
CA SER A 44 18.63 -26.22 24.09
C SER A 44 19.81 -27.20 23.91
N ILE A 45 19.98 -27.79 22.73
CA ILE A 45 21.08 -28.74 22.42
C ILE A 45 22.16 -28.15 21.49
N GLY A 46 22.03 -26.90 21.06
CA GLY A 46 23.03 -26.22 20.24
C GLY A 46 22.45 -25.22 19.22
N PRO A 47 23.33 -24.47 18.53
CA PRO A 47 22.92 -23.53 17.51
C PRO A 47 22.40 -24.26 16.26
N ILE A 48 21.50 -23.59 15.53
CA ILE A 48 21.09 -23.97 14.18
C ILE A 48 21.93 -23.16 13.21
N VAL A 49 22.65 -23.83 12.33
CA VAL A 49 23.46 -23.21 11.28
C VAL A 49 22.87 -23.50 9.91
N GLY A 50 22.97 -22.54 8.98
CA GLY A 50 22.49 -22.70 7.60
C GLY A 50 23.09 -23.91 6.88
N ASN A 51 22.30 -24.53 6.00
CA ASN A 51 22.67 -25.74 5.28
C ASN A 51 22.06 -25.74 3.85
N PRO A 52 22.78 -25.31 2.80
CA PRO A 52 24.18 -24.88 2.81
C PRO A 52 24.39 -23.40 3.20
N SER A 53 23.33 -22.59 3.18
CA SER A 53 23.38 -21.14 3.43
C SER A 53 22.34 -20.76 4.48
N ASN A 54 22.54 -19.61 5.10
CA ASN A 54 21.55 -18.96 5.96
C ASN A 54 20.94 -17.70 5.33
N GLN A 55 21.20 -17.46 4.05
CA GLN A 55 20.69 -16.33 3.30
C GLN A 55 19.36 -16.66 2.62
N PHE A 56 18.47 -15.68 2.60
CA PHE A 56 17.21 -15.72 1.85
C PHE A 56 16.80 -14.29 1.50
N GLY A 57 15.82 -14.14 0.63
CA GLY A 57 15.18 -12.86 0.35
C GLY A 57 13.68 -12.91 0.59
N LEU A 58 13.06 -11.74 0.62
CA LEU A 58 11.61 -11.59 0.64
C LEU A 58 11.10 -11.08 -0.70
N SER A 59 10.00 -11.65 -1.16
CA SER A 59 9.25 -11.18 -2.34
C SER A 59 7.77 -11.07 -1.99
N GLY A 60 6.93 -10.54 -2.88
CA GLY A 60 5.52 -10.29 -2.57
C GLY A 60 5.30 -8.86 -2.14
N ASN A 61 4.55 -8.62 -1.08
CA ASN A 61 4.14 -7.27 -0.72
C ASN A 61 3.93 -7.03 0.79
N PHE A 62 3.79 -5.76 1.16
CA PHE A 62 3.27 -5.32 2.45
C PHE A 62 2.29 -4.15 2.27
N MET A 63 1.34 -4.01 3.20
CA MET A 63 0.36 -2.92 3.16
C MET A 63 0.76 -1.79 4.10
N LEU A 64 0.82 -0.57 3.60
CA LEU A 64 1.17 0.62 4.38
C LEU A 64 0.09 1.69 4.25
N GLU A 65 -0.59 1.99 5.35
CA GLU A 65 -1.42 3.20 5.42
C GLU A 65 -0.51 4.39 5.72
N VAL A 66 -0.62 5.46 4.94
CA VAL A 66 0.18 6.67 5.13
C VAL A 66 -0.72 7.90 5.21
N SER A 67 -0.32 8.86 6.05
CA SER A 67 -0.99 10.15 6.19
C SER A 67 -0.25 11.27 5.49
N SER A 68 -1.01 12.24 4.96
CA SER A 68 -0.45 13.47 4.41
C SER A 68 -0.30 14.52 5.50
N GLY A 69 0.89 15.07 5.66
CA GLY A 69 1.15 16.26 6.47
C GLY A 69 1.28 17.52 5.63
N SER A 70 1.68 18.62 6.28
CA SER A 70 1.84 19.93 5.63
C SER A 70 2.91 19.97 4.53
N TRP A 71 3.82 18.98 4.44
CA TRP A 71 4.93 18.99 3.47
C TRP A 71 5.34 17.61 2.91
N ALA A 72 4.77 16.48 3.36
CA ALA A 72 5.12 15.11 2.90
C ALA A 72 4.19 14.05 3.52
N ILE A 73 4.63 12.78 3.51
CA ILE A 73 4.11 11.71 4.39
C ILE A 73 4.41 12.09 5.84
N ALA A 74 3.39 12.19 6.69
CA ALA A 74 3.52 12.59 8.09
C ALA A 74 3.49 11.41 9.06
N ASP A 75 2.67 10.41 8.77
CA ASP A 75 2.54 9.21 9.59
C ASP A 75 2.41 7.98 8.70
N GLY A 76 2.71 6.81 9.27
CA GLY A 76 2.55 5.52 8.63
C GLY A 76 2.10 4.43 9.60
N GLU A 77 1.49 3.38 9.07
CA GLU A 77 1.14 2.17 9.82
C GLU A 77 1.12 0.96 8.88
N TYR A 78 1.85 -0.11 9.23
CA TYR A 78 1.75 -1.37 8.49
C TYR A 78 0.48 -2.08 8.88
N LYS A 79 -0.38 -2.28 7.88
CA LYS A 79 -1.68 -2.94 8.04
C LYS A 79 -1.60 -4.40 7.66
N THR A 80 -2.59 -5.16 8.12
CA THR A 80 -2.80 -6.54 7.67
C THR A 80 -3.20 -6.58 6.19
N GLY A 81 -2.96 -7.72 5.54
CA GLY A 81 -3.28 -7.99 4.14
C GLY A 81 -2.05 -8.13 3.23
N GLY A 82 -0.85 -7.83 3.72
CA GLY A 82 0.40 -8.02 3.00
C GLY A 82 0.93 -9.45 3.14
N VAL A 83 1.58 -9.97 2.09
CA VAL A 83 2.17 -11.32 2.09
C VAL A 83 3.60 -11.26 1.56
N ALA A 84 4.56 -11.41 2.47
CA ALA A 84 5.98 -11.52 2.13
C ALA A 84 6.40 -12.99 2.06
N LEU A 85 6.69 -13.47 0.85
CA LEU A 85 7.18 -14.82 0.59
C LEU A 85 8.67 -14.92 0.91
N VAL A 86 9.02 -15.89 1.74
CA VAL A 86 10.41 -16.29 2.02
C VAL A 86 10.92 -17.16 0.87
N SER A 87 12.02 -16.76 0.23
CA SER A 87 12.64 -17.54 -0.84
C SER A 87 14.17 -17.40 -0.83
N PRO A 88 14.93 -18.50 -0.99
CA PRO A 88 14.46 -19.88 -1.02
C PRO A 88 13.93 -20.34 0.36
N ASP A 89 13.35 -21.54 0.39
CA ASP A 89 13.02 -22.22 1.65
C ASP A 89 14.24 -22.29 2.58
N LEU A 90 14.00 -22.22 3.89
CA LEU A 90 15.07 -22.19 4.88
C LEU A 90 15.49 -23.61 5.23
N SER A 91 16.78 -23.93 5.08
CA SER A 91 17.34 -25.22 5.47
C SER A 91 18.57 -25.02 6.35
N GLY A 92 18.59 -25.72 7.49
CA GLY A 92 19.64 -25.64 8.49
C GLY A 92 19.91 -26.98 9.15
N LYS A 93 20.89 -26.99 10.04
CA LYS A 93 21.27 -28.18 10.80
C LYS A 93 21.76 -27.80 12.19
N ILE A 94 21.60 -28.72 13.13
CA ILE A 94 22.26 -28.66 14.43
C ILE A 94 23.57 -29.46 14.31
N PRO A 95 24.75 -28.82 14.34
CA PRO A 95 26.00 -29.53 14.15
C PRO A 95 26.28 -30.46 15.34
N ASN A 96 26.94 -31.57 15.06
CA ASN A 96 27.50 -32.41 16.11
C ASN A 96 28.75 -31.75 16.70
N THR A 97 29.08 -32.04 17.97
CA THR A 97 30.30 -31.57 18.61
C THR A 97 31.55 -31.95 17.81
N PHE A 98 31.52 -33.12 17.16
CA PHE A 98 32.59 -33.56 16.26
C PHE A 98 32.15 -33.41 14.80
N ALA A 99 32.86 -32.58 14.03
CA ALA A 99 32.49 -32.24 12.65
C ALA A 99 32.48 -33.43 11.66
N TRP A 100 33.12 -34.55 12.00
CA TRP A 100 33.11 -35.77 11.20
C TRP A 100 31.88 -36.66 11.44
N LEU A 101 31.11 -36.39 12.50
CA LEU A 101 29.84 -37.06 12.76
C LEU A 101 28.70 -36.37 12.01
N PRO A 102 27.65 -37.12 11.62
CA PRO A 102 26.45 -36.52 11.06
C PRO A 102 25.82 -35.48 12.01
N PRO A 103 25.12 -34.46 11.47
CA PRO A 103 24.40 -33.47 12.29
C PRO A 103 23.40 -34.11 13.25
N LEU A 104 23.14 -33.45 14.38
CA LEU A 104 22.17 -33.91 15.37
C LEU A 104 20.74 -33.82 14.86
N ALA A 105 20.46 -32.84 14.00
CA ALA A 105 19.20 -32.72 13.28
C ALA A 105 19.38 -31.89 12.00
N ILE A 106 18.54 -32.15 11.01
CA ILE A 106 18.29 -31.28 9.86
C ILE A 106 16.95 -30.57 10.10
N ILE A 107 16.89 -29.30 9.74
CA ILE A 107 15.75 -28.43 9.97
C ILE A 107 15.39 -27.78 8.64
N ASP A 108 14.18 -28.04 8.16
CA ASP A 108 13.67 -27.48 6.91
C ASP A 108 12.39 -26.70 7.19
N ILE A 109 12.31 -25.47 6.69
CA ILE A 109 11.10 -24.64 6.73
C ILE A 109 10.73 -24.30 5.30
N THR A 110 9.57 -24.80 4.88
CA THR A 110 9.11 -24.70 3.49
C THR A 110 7.81 -23.91 3.37
N ASN A 111 7.62 -23.25 2.21
CA ASN A 111 6.43 -22.46 1.88
C ASN A 111 6.13 -21.40 2.93
N MET A 112 7.16 -20.73 3.43
CA MET A 112 7.01 -19.76 4.50
C MET A 112 6.60 -18.39 3.96
N THR A 113 5.53 -17.82 4.51
CA THR A 113 5.10 -16.45 4.22
C THR A 113 4.91 -15.65 5.49
N LEU A 114 5.21 -14.36 5.44
CA LEU A 114 5.22 -13.45 6.58
C LEU A 114 4.25 -12.27 6.35
N GLU A 115 3.70 -11.75 7.43
CA GLU A 115 2.99 -10.47 7.49
C GLU A 115 3.65 -9.57 8.53
N PHE A 116 3.77 -8.28 8.21
CA PHE A 116 4.33 -7.26 9.08
C PHE A 116 3.24 -6.30 9.52
N THR A 117 3.14 -6.03 10.83
CA THR A 117 2.22 -5.03 11.39
C THR A 117 2.94 -4.14 12.39
N THR A 118 2.54 -2.88 12.47
CA THR A 118 3.10 -1.90 13.40
C THR A 118 1.98 -1.11 14.07
N PRO A 119 2.20 -0.49 15.25
CA PRO A 119 1.39 0.66 15.63
C PRO A 119 1.67 1.83 14.66
N SER A 120 0.79 2.83 14.66
CA SER A 120 1.02 4.07 13.92
C SER A 120 2.31 4.75 14.38
N PHE A 121 3.08 5.29 13.45
CA PHE A 121 4.33 6.00 13.70
C PHE A 121 4.38 7.30 12.91
N SER A 122 5.10 8.28 13.46
CA SER A 122 5.35 9.54 12.76
C SER A 122 6.62 9.47 11.91
N VAL A 123 6.60 10.20 10.81
CA VAL A 123 7.68 10.32 9.82
C VAL A 123 8.29 11.71 9.96
N ALA A 124 9.60 11.77 10.14
CA ALA A 124 10.33 13.03 10.21
C ALA A 124 10.44 13.70 8.83
N MET A 125 10.81 14.98 8.80
CA MET A 125 10.94 15.74 7.55
C MET A 125 12.00 15.18 6.57
N ASP A 126 12.96 14.41 7.08
CA ASP A 126 13.97 13.70 6.28
C ASP A 126 13.50 12.30 5.83
N GLY A 127 12.23 11.94 6.09
CA GLY A 127 11.65 10.64 5.77
C GLY A 127 11.94 9.56 6.79
N SER A 128 12.74 9.82 7.82
CA SER A 128 13.07 8.81 8.83
C SER A 128 11.90 8.51 9.77
N TYR A 129 11.78 7.25 10.18
CA TYR A 129 10.80 6.82 11.19
C TYR A 129 11.34 5.69 12.06
N ALA A 130 10.73 5.53 13.23
CA ALA A 130 11.00 4.45 14.15
C ALA A 130 9.72 4.00 14.85
N THR A 131 9.57 2.69 15.02
CA THR A 131 8.43 2.02 15.63
C THR A 131 8.83 0.63 16.12
N THR A 132 7.85 -0.20 16.45
CA THR A 132 8.03 -1.65 16.63
C THR A 132 7.24 -2.41 15.59
N VAL A 133 7.76 -3.57 15.17
CA VAL A 133 7.08 -4.48 14.23
C VAL A 133 6.75 -5.78 14.93
N ILE A 134 5.56 -6.30 14.66
CA ILE A 134 5.18 -7.68 14.91
C ILE A 134 5.17 -8.39 13.58
N THR A 135 5.91 -9.49 13.49
CA THR A 135 5.90 -10.35 12.31
C THR A 135 5.13 -11.62 12.61
N THR A 136 4.17 -11.96 11.75
CA THR A 136 3.34 -13.16 11.87
C THR A 136 3.62 -14.09 10.70
N ILE A 137 3.78 -15.38 10.97
CA ILE A 137 3.90 -16.40 9.94
C ILE A 137 2.49 -16.72 9.44
N LEU A 138 2.20 -16.38 8.18
CA LEU A 138 0.89 -16.64 7.56
C LEU A 138 0.77 -18.06 7.02
N SER A 139 1.88 -18.67 6.64
CA SER A 139 1.96 -20.07 6.22
C SER A 139 3.40 -20.56 6.38
N GLY A 140 3.58 -21.88 6.47
CA GLY A 140 4.89 -22.50 6.52
C GLY A 140 4.87 -23.83 7.24
N THR A 141 5.72 -24.76 6.83
CA THR A 141 5.85 -26.07 7.46
C THR A 141 7.28 -26.27 7.93
N LEU A 142 7.45 -26.47 9.24
CA LEU A 142 8.71 -26.84 9.87
C LEU A 142 8.82 -28.37 9.92
N THR A 143 9.86 -28.92 9.30
CA THR A 143 10.23 -30.34 9.38
C THR A 143 11.54 -30.47 10.15
N VAL A 144 11.55 -31.27 11.20
CA VAL A 144 12.77 -31.60 11.95
C VAL A 144 13.08 -33.08 11.74
N THR A 145 14.24 -33.35 11.14
CA THR A 145 14.76 -34.70 10.92
C THR A 145 15.92 -34.95 11.89
N PRO A 146 15.68 -35.59 13.04
CA PRO A 146 16.74 -35.85 14.02
C PRO A 146 17.68 -36.96 13.56
N LEU A 147 18.89 -37.00 14.11
CA LEU A 147 19.85 -38.10 13.88
C LEU A 147 19.29 -39.44 14.36
N VAL A 148 18.56 -39.41 15.48
CA VAL A 148 17.90 -40.56 16.10
C VAL A 148 16.49 -40.15 16.49
N GLY A 149 15.51 -40.98 16.15
CA GLY A 149 14.10 -40.72 16.44
C GLY A 149 13.28 -40.58 15.17
N SER A 150 12.07 -40.05 15.33
CA SER A 150 11.13 -39.84 14.23
C SER A 150 11.17 -38.39 13.75
N VAL A 151 10.91 -38.20 12.46
CA VAL A 151 10.69 -36.87 11.88
C VAL A 151 9.45 -36.24 12.52
N THR A 152 9.55 -34.96 12.86
CA THR A 152 8.41 -34.15 13.31
C THR A 152 8.07 -33.10 12.27
N ILE A 153 6.78 -32.81 12.13
CA ILE A 153 6.25 -31.80 11.21
C ILE A 153 5.36 -30.88 12.02
N THR A 154 5.61 -29.58 11.94
CA THR A 154 4.88 -28.54 12.67
C THR A 154 4.38 -27.49 11.69
N ASP A 155 3.09 -27.19 11.74
CA ASP A 155 2.49 -26.06 11.03
C ASP A 155 2.87 -24.76 11.78
N LEU A 156 3.42 -23.79 11.04
CA LEU A 156 3.85 -22.51 11.59
C LEU A 156 2.80 -21.41 11.49
N THR A 157 1.65 -21.70 10.88
CA THR A 157 0.58 -20.73 10.62
C THR A 157 0.09 -20.06 11.91
N GLY A 158 0.05 -18.73 11.90
CA GLY A 158 -0.41 -17.90 13.01
C GLY A 158 0.62 -17.66 14.12
N ILE A 159 1.84 -18.19 14.00
CA ILE A 159 2.90 -17.91 14.98
C ILE A 159 3.38 -16.47 14.78
N SER A 160 3.26 -15.65 15.82
CA SER A 160 3.79 -14.29 15.84
C SER A 160 5.09 -14.21 16.64
N GLY A 161 6.03 -13.43 16.13
CA GLY A 161 7.23 -13.06 16.86
C GLY A 161 6.94 -12.06 17.98
N SER A 162 7.91 -11.90 18.88
CA SER A 162 7.87 -10.79 19.84
C SER A 162 8.05 -9.45 19.11
N PRO A 163 7.47 -8.33 19.62
CA PRO A 163 7.69 -7.01 19.03
C PRO A 163 9.18 -6.67 18.97
N GLN A 164 9.67 -6.29 17.80
CA GLN A 164 11.07 -5.90 17.58
C GLN A 164 11.19 -4.43 17.16
N PRO A 165 12.30 -3.74 17.47
CA PRO A 165 12.58 -2.43 16.92
C PRO A 165 12.54 -2.45 15.39
N PHE A 166 11.90 -1.46 14.80
CA PHE A 166 11.71 -1.36 13.37
C PHE A 166 11.78 0.09 12.95
N GLY A 167 12.55 0.39 11.91
CA GLY A 167 12.75 1.76 11.49
C GLY A 167 13.58 1.84 10.23
N GLY A 168 13.49 2.99 9.59
CA GLY A 168 14.04 3.20 8.27
C GLY A 168 13.65 4.55 7.71
N THR A 169 13.57 4.62 6.38
CA THR A 169 13.20 5.83 5.67
C THR A 169 12.08 5.55 4.68
N ILE A 170 11.15 6.48 4.56
CA ILE A 170 10.15 6.53 3.51
C ILE A 170 10.29 7.84 2.74
N SER A 171 10.13 7.77 1.42
CA SER A 171 10.19 8.93 0.54
C SER A 171 9.11 8.83 -0.53
N SER A 172 8.68 9.98 -1.04
CA SER A 172 7.84 10.06 -2.24
C SER A 172 8.70 10.63 -3.38
N ALA A 173 8.81 9.90 -4.48
CA ALA A 173 9.60 10.32 -5.63
C ALA A 173 8.97 9.81 -6.93
N SER A 174 9.07 10.59 -8.01
CA SER A 174 8.81 10.17 -9.39
C SER A 174 7.49 9.39 -9.64
N GLY A 175 6.43 9.69 -8.89
CA GLY A 175 5.16 8.98 -9.04
C GLY A 175 5.11 7.64 -8.30
N GLY A 176 5.58 7.61 -7.05
CA GLY A 176 5.39 6.50 -6.13
C GLY A 176 5.93 6.82 -4.74
N ALA A 177 5.78 5.87 -3.82
CA ALA A 177 6.44 5.89 -2.53
C ALA A 177 7.46 4.76 -2.44
N PHE A 178 8.63 5.07 -1.90
CA PHE A 178 9.71 4.11 -1.69
C PHE A 178 10.06 4.05 -0.22
N MET A 179 10.30 2.85 0.29
CA MET A 179 10.53 2.63 1.70
C MET A 179 11.58 1.52 1.91
N THR A 180 12.49 1.78 2.83
CA THR A 180 13.54 0.84 3.24
C THR A 180 13.63 0.81 4.76
N SER A 181 13.73 -0.38 5.35
CA SER A 181 13.71 -0.57 6.80
C SER A 181 14.60 -1.71 7.26
N ALA A 182 15.36 -1.48 8.32
CA ALA A 182 16.03 -2.57 9.02
C ALA A 182 15.00 -3.40 9.77
N GLN A 183 15.02 -4.72 9.56
CA GLN A 183 14.01 -5.65 10.06
C GLN A 183 14.67 -6.78 10.84
N VAL A 184 14.13 -7.04 12.02
CA VAL A 184 14.43 -8.23 12.82
C VAL A 184 13.13 -8.90 13.24
N SER A 185 13.06 -10.23 13.16
CA SER A 185 11.98 -11.04 13.71
C SER A 185 12.54 -12.16 14.55
N THR A 186 11.99 -12.38 15.74
CA THR A 186 12.36 -13.55 16.55
C THR A 186 11.12 -14.35 16.92
N PHE A 187 11.11 -15.61 16.50
CA PHE A 187 10.09 -16.61 16.78
C PHE A 187 10.61 -17.63 17.78
N SER A 188 9.71 -18.19 18.58
CA SER A 188 10.00 -19.29 19.49
C SER A 188 8.99 -20.40 19.24
N PHE A 189 9.47 -21.63 19.11
CA PHE A 189 8.63 -22.81 18.92
C PHE A 189 9.14 -23.96 19.79
N THR A 190 8.25 -24.92 20.05
CA THR A 190 8.56 -26.13 20.80
C THR A 190 8.30 -27.32 19.89
N ASP A 191 9.30 -28.17 19.72
CA ASP A 191 9.15 -29.39 18.92
C ASP A 191 8.18 -30.37 19.63
N PRO A 192 7.08 -30.80 19.00
CA PRO A 192 6.10 -31.68 19.65
C PRO A 192 6.63 -33.07 20.00
N GLY A 193 7.64 -33.57 19.26
CA GLY A 193 8.18 -34.92 19.49
C GLY A 193 9.15 -34.99 20.65
N SER A 194 10.05 -34.01 20.76
CA SER A 194 11.13 -33.98 21.74
C SER A 194 10.88 -33.05 22.92
N GLY A 195 9.95 -32.10 22.79
CA GLY A 195 9.72 -31.03 23.77
C GLY A 195 10.82 -29.97 23.82
N LEU A 196 11.79 -30.01 22.89
CA LEU A 196 12.87 -29.03 22.82
C LEU A 196 12.33 -27.68 22.36
N THR A 197 12.74 -26.63 23.04
CA THR A 197 12.47 -25.26 22.61
C THR A 197 13.54 -24.80 21.64
N ALA A 198 13.11 -24.09 20.60
CA ALA A 198 13.96 -23.49 19.60
C ALA A 198 13.56 -22.05 19.35
N THR A 199 14.54 -21.21 19.07
CA THR A 199 14.35 -19.85 18.59
C THR A 199 14.84 -19.74 17.16
N MET A 200 14.17 -18.91 16.38
CA MET A 200 14.58 -18.51 15.03
C MET A 200 14.54 -17.00 14.93
N THR A 201 15.66 -16.42 14.51
CA THR A 201 15.79 -15.00 14.26
C THR A 201 16.03 -14.76 12.77
N LEU A 202 15.23 -13.89 12.18
CA LEU A 202 15.40 -13.36 10.84
C LEU A 202 15.93 -11.93 10.95
N THR A 203 16.96 -11.58 10.18
CA THR A 203 17.57 -10.26 10.18
C THR A 203 17.88 -9.83 8.76
N GLY A 204 17.41 -8.66 8.35
CA GLY A 204 17.64 -8.15 7.00
C GLY A 204 17.13 -6.74 6.80
N ILE A 205 17.00 -6.37 5.52
CA ILE A 205 16.38 -5.12 5.10
C ILE A 205 15.04 -5.46 4.44
N LEU A 206 13.99 -4.74 4.82
CA LEU A 206 12.70 -4.76 4.14
C LEU A 206 12.66 -3.54 3.21
N GLU A 207 12.66 -3.77 1.90
CA GLU A 207 12.63 -2.71 0.91
C GLU A 207 11.51 -2.94 -0.09
N GLY A 208 10.72 -1.91 -0.34
CA GLY A 208 9.66 -1.98 -1.32
C GLY A 208 9.22 -0.61 -1.79
N ASP A 209 8.49 -0.64 -2.90
CA ASP A 209 7.95 0.52 -3.56
C ASP A 209 6.46 0.33 -3.83
N SER A 210 5.74 1.44 -3.83
CA SER A 210 4.37 1.53 -4.29
C SER A 210 4.35 2.53 -5.43
N ASP A 211 4.37 2.02 -6.66
CA ASP A 211 4.19 2.81 -7.86
C ASP A 211 2.79 3.43 -7.90
N CYS A 212 2.69 4.69 -8.30
CA CYS A 212 1.42 5.32 -8.61
C CYS A 212 0.77 4.59 -9.79
N GLN A 213 -0.30 3.85 -9.51
CA GLN A 213 -1.03 3.12 -10.54
C GLN A 213 -1.53 4.07 -11.64
N THR A 214 -1.39 3.63 -12.89
CA THR A 214 -1.90 4.33 -14.07
C THR A 214 -3.43 4.32 -14.10
N SER A 215 -4.02 5.37 -14.66
CA SER A 215 -5.46 5.42 -14.89
C SER A 215 -5.92 4.34 -15.87
N THR A 216 -7.10 3.75 -15.65
CA THR A 216 -7.65 2.69 -16.52
C THR A 216 -9.04 3.06 -17.02
N ASN A 217 -9.23 3.05 -18.34
CA ASN A 217 -10.54 3.23 -18.96
C ASN A 217 -11.46 2.04 -18.68
N TYR A 218 -12.73 2.31 -18.45
CA TYR A 218 -13.76 1.32 -18.23
C TYR A 218 -15.10 1.81 -18.79
N CYS A 219 -16.11 0.92 -18.86
CA CYS A 219 -17.41 1.22 -19.45
C CYS A 219 -17.31 1.54 -20.96
N THR A 220 -18.44 1.65 -21.64
CA THR A 220 -18.49 1.93 -23.08
C THR A 220 -19.12 3.29 -23.35
N ALA A 221 -18.40 4.11 -24.12
CA ALA A 221 -18.93 5.34 -24.69
C ALA A 221 -19.85 5.04 -25.89
N ASN A 222 -20.89 5.85 -26.06
CA ASN A 222 -21.70 5.82 -27.28
C ASN A 222 -21.11 6.76 -28.33
N VAL A 223 -21.39 6.48 -29.60
CA VAL A 223 -21.02 7.36 -30.71
C VAL A 223 -21.75 8.71 -30.55
N ASN A 224 -21.03 9.81 -30.76
CA ASN A 224 -21.59 11.17 -30.77
C ASN A 224 -21.77 11.70 -32.21
N SER A 225 -22.21 12.95 -32.38
CA SER A 225 -22.44 13.54 -33.71
C SER A 225 -21.23 13.61 -34.65
N THR A 226 -20.01 13.38 -34.15
CA THR A 226 -18.82 13.24 -35.00
C THR A 226 -18.77 11.92 -35.76
N GLY A 227 -19.56 10.92 -35.34
CA GLY A 227 -19.50 9.55 -35.86
C GLY A 227 -18.54 8.63 -35.09
N ALA A 228 -17.86 9.13 -34.06
CA ALA A 228 -17.03 8.36 -33.13
C ALA A 228 -17.44 8.61 -31.66
N PRO A 229 -17.13 7.70 -30.72
CA PRO A 229 -17.23 7.99 -29.29
C PRO A 229 -16.19 9.01 -28.82
N ALA A 230 -16.48 9.69 -27.71
CA ALA A 230 -15.49 10.54 -27.03
C ALA A 230 -14.59 9.70 -26.13
N HIS A 231 -13.30 10.02 -26.09
CA HIS A 231 -12.30 9.25 -25.33
C HIS A 231 -11.68 10.08 -24.22
N ILE A 232 -11.74 9.59 -22.98
CA ILE A 232 -11.13 10.22 -21.81
C ILE A 232 -9.81 9.55 -21.46
N PHE A 233 -8.81 10.30 -21.03
CA PHE A 233 -7.56 9.75 -20.50
C PHE A 233 -6.93 10.73 -19.50
N ALA A 234 -5.90 10.27 -18.78
CA ALA A 234 -5.15 11.12 -17.87
C ALA A 234 -3.67 11.17 -18.25
N THR A 235 -3.06 12.33 -18.03
CA THR A 235 -1.63 12.58 -18.12
C THR A 235 -1.15 13.27 -16.84
N GLY A 236 0.18 13.45 -16.70
CA GLY A 236 0.77 13.98 -15.47
C GLY A 236 0.94 12.90 -14.41
N SER A 237 0.54 13.18 -13.17
CA SER A 237 0.72 12.28 -12.01
C SER A 237 -0.53 12.16 -11.16
N THR A 238 -0.79 10.96 -10.62
CA THR A 238 -1.86 10.70 -9.63
C THR A 238 -1.41 10.93 -8.19
N SER A 239 -0.18 11.44 -7.99
CA SER A 239 0.35 11.84 -6.68
C SER A 239 -0.39 13.06 -6.16
N ILE A 240 -0.98 12.91 -4.97
CA ILE A 240 -1.67 14.00 -4.27
C ILE A 240 -0.67 15.11 -3.94
N PHE A 241 0.57 14.77 -3.57
CA PHE A 241 1.61 15.74 -3.26
C PHE A 241 2.09 16.51 -4.49
N ALA A 242 2.19 15.84 -5.64
CA ALA A 242 2.57 16.49 -6.89
C ALA A 242 1.50 17.48 -7.39
N ASN A 243 0.23 17.25 -7.04
CA ASN A 243 -0.93 18.05 -7.48
C ASN A 243 -0.93 18.36 -8.99
N ASN A 244 -0.58 17.36 -9.81
CA ASN A 244 -0.33 17.53 -11.26
C ASN A 244 -1.07 16.46 -12.09
N LEU A 245 -2.29 16.11 -11.70
CA LEU A 245 -3.16 15.28 -12.53
C LEU A 245 -3.76 16.15 -13.64
N THR A 246 -3.72 15.68 -14.88
CA THR A 246 -4.40 16.31 -16.01
C THR A 246 -5.36 15.31 -16.65
N LEU A 247 -6.64 15.69 -16.72
CA LEU A 247 -7.70 14.95 -17.38
C LEU A 247 -7.92 15.52 -18.78
N GLU A 248 -7.93 14.65 -19.76
CA GLU A 248 -8.09 15.02 -21.17
C GLU A 248 -9.23 14.24 -21.78
N CYS A 249 -9.89 14.83 -22.77
CA CYS A 249 -10.94 14.16 -23.53
C CYS A 249 -10.92 14.61 -24.98
N ASP A 250 -10.92 13.67 -25.92
CA ASP A 250 -10.96 13.90 -27.36
C ASP A 250 -12.18 13.24 -28.03
N GLY A 251 -12.29 13.37 -29.35
CA GLY A 251 -13.44 12.87 -30.11
C GLY A 251 -14.72 13.65 -29.84
N LEU A 252 -14.61 14.90 -29.39
CA LEU A 252 -15.76 15.72 -28.99
C LEU A 252 -16.42 16.42 -30.18
N PRO A 253 -17.76 16.63 -30.14
CA PRO A 253 -18.42 17.46 -31.15
C PRO A 253 -17.84 18.88 -31.18
N LYS A 254 -17.54 19.38 -32.39
CA LYS A 254 -16.93 20.69 -32.60
C LYS A 254 -17.74 21.82 -31.97
N ASN A 255 -17.03 22.78 -31.35
CA ASN A 255 -17.61 23.99 -30.77
C ASN A 255 -18.71 23.72 -29.72
N GLN A 256 -18.61 22.61 -28.98
CA GLN A 256 -19.51 22.29 -27.88
C GLN A 256 -18.86 22.53 -26.52
N PHE A 257 -19.73 22.84 -25.54
CA PHE A 257 -19.35 22.96 -24.14
C PHE A 257 -19.57 21.66 -23.40
N GLY A 258 -18.70 21.38 -22.43
CA GLY A 258 -18.79 20.21 -21.56
C GLY A 258 -18.02 20.43 -20.26
N TYR A 259 -18.03 19.43 -19.38
CA TYR A 259 -17.29 19.45 -18.12
C TYR A 259 -17.02 18.04 -17.62
N PHE A 260 -15.98 17.90 -16.80
CA PHE A 260 -15.65 16.65 -16.15
C PHE A 260 -16.59 16.36 -14.97
N LEU A 261 -16.84 15.07 -14.76
CA LEU A 261 -17.58 14.48 -13.65
C LEU A 261 -16.62 13.60 -12.86
N PHE A 262 -16.86 13.47 -11.56
CA PHE A 262 -16.20 12.42 -10.77
C PHE A 262 -17.12 11.81 -9.71
N ALA A 263 -16.84 10.57 -9.33
CA ALA A 263 -17.57 9.84 -8.31
C ALA A 263 -16.72 8.76 -7.63
N PRO A 264 -17.05 8.35 -6.38
CA PRO A 264 -16.33 7.29 -5.68
C PRO A 264 -16.73 5.87 -6.12
N ALA A 265 -17.72 5.73 -7.00
CA ALA A 265 -18.22 4.43 -7.44
C ALA A 265 -18.50 4.42 -8.95
N THR A 266 -18.26 3.26 -9.57
CA THR A 266 -18.63 2.99 -10.96
C THR A 266 -20.12 2.74 -11.10
N GLY A 267 -20.66 2.95 -12.29
CA GLY A 267 -22.04 2.66 -12.63
C GLY A 267 -22.20 2.38 -14.11
N PHE A 268 -23.42 2.05 -14.52
CA PHE A 268 -23.80 1.98 -15.92
C PHE A 268 -25.27 2.33 -16.06
N ILE A 269 -25.55 3.57 -16.50
CA ILE A 269 -26.92 4.04 -16.75
C ILE A 269 -26.99 4.51 -18.20
N PRO A 270 -27.54 3.69 -19.11
CA PRO A 270 -27.65 4.05 -20.52
C PRO A 270 -28.67 5.17 -20.71
N ASN A 271 -28.38 6.09 -21.65
CA ASN A 271 -29.26 7.20 -22.05
C ASN A 271 -29.79 8.04 -20.88
N PHE A 272 -28.92 8.31 -19.90
CA PHE A 272 -29.30 8.97 -18.65
C PHE A 272 -29.89 10.36 -18.90
N GLY A 273 -31.02 10.67 -18.26
CA GLY A 273 -31.62 12.00 -18.31
C GLY A 273 -31.94 12.54 -19.72
N GLY A 274 -32.14 11.67 -20.71
CA GLY A 274 -32.36 12.06 -22.11
C GLY A 274 -31.08 12.32 -22.91
N SER A 275 -29.91 12.03 -22.36
CA SER A 275 -28.64 11.96 -23.08
C SER A 275 -28.64 10.78 -24.07
N SER A 276 -27.84 10.88 -25.12
CA SER A 276 -27.49 9.76 -26.01
C SER A 276 -26.28 8.97 -25.51
N GLY A 277 -25.64 9.40 -24.41
CA GLY A 277 -24.50 8.75 -23.78
C GLY A 277 -24.86 7.79 -22.64
N ASN A 278 -23.87 7.02 -22.19
CA ASN A 278 -23.97 6.16 -21.01
C ASN A 278 -23.28 6.83 -19.81
N LEU A 279 -23.97 6.94 -18.68
CA LEU A 279 -23.36 7.41 -17.44
C LEU A 279 -22.64 6.26 -16.74
N CYS A 280 -21.31 6.34 -16.66
CA CYS A 280 -20.46 5.28 -16.13
C CYS A 280 -20.15 5.46 -14.63
N LEU A 281 -20.81 6.41 -13.97
CA LEU A 281 -20.59 6.81 -12.59
C LEU A 281 -21.82 6.50 -11.73
N SER A 282 -21.62 6.20 -10.44
CA SER A 282 -22.70 6.04 -9.46
C SER A 282 -22.33 6.66 -8.10
N GLY A 283 -23.25 6.60 -7.14
CA GLY A 283 -23.07 7.25 -5.84
C GLY A 283 -23.15 8.78 -5.91
N LYS A 284 -22.37 9.47 -5.06
CA LYS A 284 -22.37 10.94 -5.02
C LYS A 284 -21.50 11.52 -6.14
N ILE A 285 -22.10 11.66 -7.31
CA ILE A 285 -21.49 12.28 -8.50
C ILE A 285 -21.31 13.79 -8.28
N VAL A 286 -20.10 14.26 -8.51
CA VAL A 286 -19.71 15.67 -8.44
C VAL A 286 -19.38 16.17 -9.84
N ARG A 287 -19.67 17.45 -10.10
CA ARG A 287 -19.48 18.10 -11.39
C ARG A 287 -18.46 19.21 -11.25
N PHE A 288 -17.49 19.27 -12.14
CA PHE A 288 -16.64 20.45 -12.33
C PHE A 288 -17.41 21.52 -13.14
N SER A 289 -18.64 21.84 -12.75
CA SER A 289 -19.54 22.72 -13.52
C SER A 289 -19.15 24.20 -13.45
N LYS A 290 -18.16 24.56 -12.64
CA LYS A 290 -17.54 25.89 -12.64
C LYS A 290 -16.38 25.97 -13.64
N ASP A 291 -15.85 24.83 -14.05
CA ASP A 291 -14.70 24.66 -14.95
C ASP A 291 -15.19 24.13 -16.30
N VAL A 292 -16.14 24.85 -16.90
CA VAL A 292 -16.74 24.47 -18.20
C VAL A 292 -15.70 24.62 -19.29
N MET A 293 -15.50 23.56 -20.06
CA MET A 293 -14.54 23.51 -21.16
C MET A 293 -15.22 23.66 -22.51
N TYR A 294 -14.48 24.19 -23.48
CA TYR A 294 -14.93 24.39 -24.85
C TYR A 294 -14.04 23.60 -25.81
N SER A 295 -14.64 22.61 -26.48
CA SER A 295 -13.95 21.70 -27.41
C SER A 295 -13.35 22.40 -28.63
N GLY A 296 -13.91 23.55 -29.02
CA GLY A 296 -13.42 24.38 -30.13
C GLY A 296 -13.22 23.60 -31.43
N SER A 297 -12.24 24.03 -32.23
CA SER A 297 -11.85 23.34 -33.46
C SER A 297 -11.01 22.09 -33.23
N ALA A 298 -10.40 21.96 -32.04
CA ALA A 298 -9.56 20.82 -31.68
C ALA A 298 -10.39 19.56 -31.39
N GLN A 299 -11.68 19.70 -31.08
CA GLN A 299 -12.55 18.59 -30.69
C GLN A 299 -12.00 17.84 -29.47
N ALA A 300 -11.30 18.57 -28.60
CA ALA A 300 -10.63 18.05 -27.43
C ALA A 300 -10.58 19.11 -26.33
N VAL A 301 -10.39 18.65 -25.09
CA VAL A 301 -10.25 19.49 -23.90
C VAL A 301 -9.19 18.91 -22.97
N SER A 302 -8.59 19.78 -22.15
CA SER A 302 -7.62 19.42 -21.11
C SER A 302 -7.95 20.19 -19.83
N PHE A 303 -7.90 19.52 -18.69
CA PHE A 303 -8.29 20.05 -17.38
C PHE A 303 -7.44 19.46 -16.27
N SER A 304 -6.78 20.30 -15.49
CA SER A 304 -6.04 19.88 -14.29
C SER A 304 -6.83 20.24 -13.03
N PRO A 305 -7.52 19.28 -12.37
CA PRO A 305 -8.20 19.55 -11.12
C PRO A 305 -7.19 19.88 -10.02
N ASP A 306 -7.47 20.93 -9.24
CA ASP A 306 -6.73 21.18 -8.00
C ASP A 306 -7.19 20.18 -6.93
N MET A 307 -6.35 19.18 -6.66
CA MET A 307 -6.66 18.09 -5.73
C MET A 307 -6.74 18.55 -4.28
N ALA A 308 -6.19 19.73 -3.96
CA ALA A 308 -6.31 20.36 -2.66
C ALA A 308 -7.62 21.16 -2.48
N ASN A 309 -8.32 21.51 -3.58
CA ASN A 309 -9.48 22.41 -3.56
C ASN A 309 -10.65 21.90 -4.42
N LEU A 310 -11.10 20.66 -4.17
CA LEU A 310 -12.17 20.06 -4.97
C LEU A 310 -13.55 20.65 -4.64
N PRO A 311 -14.51 20.59 -5.59
CA PRO A 311 -15.86 21.08 -5.37
C PRO A 311 -16.53 20.49 -4.12
N SER A 312 -17.27 21.34 -3.41
CA SER A 312 -17.95 21.01 -2.14
C SER A 312 -17.01 20.63 -0.99
N GLY A 313 -15.76 21.09 -1.01
CA GLY A 313 -14.79 20.85 0.06
C GLY A 313 -14.39 19.38 0.17
N LYS A 314 -14.50 18.62 -0.93
CA LYS A 314 -13.99 17.26 -0.97
C LYS A 314 -12.46 17.30 -0.91
N VAL A 315 -11.88 16.29 -0.28
CA VAL A 315 -10.45 16.04 -0.27
C VAL A 315 -10.30 14.57 -0.67
N TRP A 316 -9.48 14.30 -1.69
CA TRP A 316 -9.11 12.93 -2.00
C TRP A 316 -7.96 12.52 -1.09
N GLY A 317 -8.09 11.34 -0.50
CA GLY A 317 -7.05 10.74 0.32
C GLY A 317 -6.13 9.84 -0.50
N ILE A 318 -4.93 9.64 0.03
CA ILE A 318 -4.00 8.62 -0.48
C ILE A 318 -4.66 7.24 -0.44
N GLY A 319 -4.43 6.43 -1.47
CA GLY A 319 -5.03 5.13 -1.70
C GLY A 319 -6.49 5.19 -2.17
N GLN A 320 -7.12 6.37 -2.22
CA GLN A 320 -8.51 6.47 -2.66
C GLN A 320 -8.61 6.29 -4.18
N THR A 321 -9.65 5.59 -4.59
CA THR A 321 -10.03 5.48 -6.00
C THR A 321 -11.12 6.49 -6.32
N GLN A 322 -10.98 7.22 -7.43
CA GLN A 322 -12.05 8.01 -8.02
C GLN A 322 -12.25 7.63 -9.46
N HIS A 323 -13.48 7.78 -9.92
CA HIS A 323 -13.86 7.54 -11.29
C HIS A 323 -14.28 8.85 -11.95
N PHE A 324 -13.78 9.09 -13.16
CA PHE A 324 -14.05 10.28 -13.94
C PHE A 324 -14.81 9.95 -15.22
N GLN A 325 -15.57 10.92 -15.71
CA GLN A 325 -16.21 10.86 -17.02
C GLN A 325 -16.35 12.29 -17.56
N TYR A 326 -16.23 12.48 -18.87
CA TYR A 326 -16.52 13.77 -19.48
C TYR A 326 -17.96 13.81 -20.01
N TRP A 327 -18.70 14.86 -19.64
CA TRP A 327 -20.01 15.14 -20.23
C TRP A 327 -19.88 16.29 -21.24
N THR A 328 -20.50 16.14 -22.40
CA THR A 328 -20.49 17.15 -23.45
C THR A 328 -21.88 17.40 -24.03
N ARG A 329 -22.13 18.63 -24.46
CA ARG A 329 -23.23 18.91 -25.38
C ARG A 329 -22.97 18.22 -26.72
N ASP A 330 -24.03 17.70 -27.31
CA ASP A 330 -24.01 17.04 -28.61
C ASP A 330 -25.25 17.56 -29.37
N PRO A 331 -25.17 17.98 -30.64
CA PRO A 331 -26.31 18.57 -31.37
C PRO A 331 -27.62 17.80 -31.17
N GLY A 332 -28.61 18.47 -30.55
CA GLY A 332 -29.93 17.89 -30.26
C GLY A 332 -30.03 17.06 -28.98
N THR A 333 -28.94 16.85 -28.25
CA THR A 333 -28.87 16.01 -27.04
C THR A 333 -27.64 16.36 -26.17
N SER A 334 -27.11 15.39 -25.43
CA SER A 334 -25.79 15.39 -24.82
C SER A 334 -25.19 13.99 -24.90
N ASN A 335 -23.87 13.88 -24.73
CA ASN A 335 -23.16 12.61 -24.76
C ASN A 335 -22.09 12.56 -23.66
N THR A 336 -21.48 11.41 -23.48
CA THR A 336 -20.43 11.16 -22.49
C THR A 336 -19.29 10.35 -23.08
N SER A 337 -18.07 10.56 -22.57
CA SER A 337 -16.93 9.66 -22.81
C SER A 337 -17.15 8.31 -22.11
N GLU A 338 -16.22 7.37 -22.26
CA GLU A 338 -16.15 6.24 -21.34
C GLU A 338 -15.72 6.70 -19.93
N GLY A 339 -15.67 5.78 -18.97
CA GLY A 339 -15.21 6.08 -17.62
C GLY A 339 -13.69 5.93 -17.51
N LEU A 340 -13.08 6.68 -16.59
CA LEU A 340 -11.66 6.59 -16.24
C LEU A 340 -11.51 6.32 -14.74
N THR A 341 -10.87 5.24 -14.35
CA THR A 341 -10.53 4.94 -12.96
C THR A 341 -9.14 5.49 -12.64
N VAL A 342 -9.01 6.22 -11.54
CA VAL A 342 -7.76 6.81 -11.06
C VAL A 342 -7.59 6.46 -9.58
N ILE A 343 -6.40 5.97 -9.22
CA ILE A 343 -6.04 5.66 -7.84
C ILE A 343 -4.98 6.68 -7.41
N PHE A 344 -5.24 7.35 -6.30
CA PHE A 344 -4.36 8.39 -5.80
C PHE A 344 -3.28 7.81 -4.91
N CYS A 345 -2.06 8.26 -5.14
CA CYS A 345 -0.87 7.87 -4.40
C CYS A 345 -0.30 9.09 -3.65
N PRO A 346 0.71 8.90 -2.80
CA PRO A 346 1.45 9.99 -2.16
C PRO A 346 1.96 10.99 -3.21
#